data_AF-A0A843FKR6-F1
#
_entry.id   AF-A0A843FKR6-F1
#
_cell.length_a   1.000
_cell.length_b   1.000
_cell.length_c   1.000
_cell.angle_alpha   90.00
_cell.angle_beta   90.00
_cell.angle_gamma   90.00
#
_symmetry.space_group_name_H-M   'P 1'
#
loop_
_entity.id
_entity.type
_entity.pdbx_description
1 polymer ?
#
loop_
_entity_poly.entity_id
_entity_poly.type
_entity_poly.pdbx_seq_one_letter_code
_entity_poly.pdbx_strand_id
1 'polypeptide(L)'
;GTSLGVNVKTGEVVAHGHTHHMRAINRINKSGSIKAAVEDGTLKSGIMYECVKNDVPFVLAGSIRDDGPLPDVITDTVESQKLMRHYAQEVDMVIMISTMLHSIATGNLLPSRVKSICVDINPSTVTKLADRGSAQVVGIVTDVGAFLPVLYNALKE
;
A
#
# COMPACT_ATOMS: atom_id res chain seq x y z
N GLY A 1 0.42 14.52 -8.80
CA GLY A 1 0.46 14.85 -10.24
C GLY A 1 1.20 13.80 -11.04
N THR A 2 2.37 13.37 -10.57
CA THR A 2 3.17 12.32 -11.21
C THR A 2 3.47 11.17 -10.25
N SER A 3 3.78 9.99 -10.78
CA SER A 3 4.46 8.90 -10.08
C SER A 3 5.77 8.59 -10.81
N LEU A 4 6.91 8.59 -10.11
CA LEU A 4 8.26 8.45 -10.71
C LEU A 4 8.51 9.35 -11.94
N GLY A 5 7.93 10.55 -11.96
CA GLY A 5 8.06 11.51 -13.05
C GLY A 5 7.12 11.32 -14.23
N VAL A 6 6.25 10.32 -14.20
CA VAL A 6 5.19 10.09 -15.20
C VAL A 6 3.88 10.70 -14.72
N ASN A 7 3.21 11.49 -15.56
CA ASN A 7 1.90 12.07 -15.24
C ASN A 7 0.85 10.97 -15.12
N VAL A 8 0.16 10.91 -13.98
CA VAL A 8 -0.82 9.84 -13.68
C VAL A 8 -2.07 9.89 -14.56
N LYS A 9 -2.38 11.03 -15.18
CA LYS A 9 -3.55 11.22 -16.04
C LYS A 9 -3.24 10.95 -17.51
N THR A 10 -2.09 11.41 -17.99
CA THR A 10 -1.73 11.34 -19.43
C THR A 10 -0.80 10.18 -19.75
N GLY A 11 -0.11 9.60 -18.75
CA GLY A 11 0.90 8.58 -18.97
C GLY A 11 2.23 9.11 -19.53
N GLU A 12 2.36 10.42 -19.72
CA GLU A 12 3.54 11.05 -20.32
C GLU A 12 4.63 11.34 -19.29
N VAL A 13 5.89 11.26 -19.73
CA VAL A 13 7.04 11.65 -18.91
C VAL A 13 7.10 13.18 -18.79
N VAL A 14 7.21 13.68 -17.56
CA VAL A 14 7.33 15.11 -17.27
C VAL A 14 8.80 15.51 -17.20
N ALA A 15 9.15 16.65 -17.79
CA ALA A 15 10.50 17.21 -17.70
C ALA A 15 10.93 17.38 -16.23
N HIS A 16 12.14 16.89 -15.89
CA HIS A 16 12.68 16.83 -14.51
C HIS A 16 11.83 16.03 -13.51
N GLY A 17 10.92 15.17 -14.01
CA GLY A 17 9.97 14.41 -13.20
C GLY A 17 10.62 13.41 -12.24
N HIS A 18 11.83 12.92 -12.55
CA HIS A 18 12.58 12.02 -11.67
C HIS A 18 12.82 12.64 -10.27
N THR A 19 12.87 13.98 -10.16
CA THR A 19 13.05 14.66 -8.87
C THR A 19 11.79 14.72 -8.00
N HIS A 20 10.62 14.42 -8.57
CA HIS A 20 9.34 14.66 -7.89
C HIS A 20 9.16 13.79 -6.63
N HIS A 21 9.63 12.53 -6.65
CA HIS A 21 9.53 11.64 -5.49
C HIS A 21 10.41 12.13 -4.33
N MET A 22 11.67 12.49 -4.59
CA MET A 22 12.56 13.09 -3.57
C MET A 22 12.00 14.40 -2.99
N ARG A 23 11.39 15.25 -3.83
CA ARG A 23 10.72 16.47 -3.36
C ARG A 23 9.50 16.15 -2.50
N ALA A 24 8.76 15.09 -2.81
CA ALA A 24 7.63 14.65 -1.98
C ALA A 24 8.11 14.17 -0.61
N ILE A 25 9.14 13.32 -0.56
CA ILE A 25 9.79 12.85 0.68
C ILE A 25 10.23 14.05 1.53
N ASN A 26 10.98 14.98 0.93
CA ASN A 26 11.47 16.16 1.65
C ASN A 26 10.35 17.07 2.16
N ARG A 27 9.19 17.13 1.50
CA ARG A 27 8.03 17.90 1.99
C ARG A 27 7.42 17.25 3.22
N ILE A 28 7.18 15.94 3.19
CA ILE A 28 6.66 15.21 4.34
C ILE A 28 7.64 15.27 5.53
N ASN A 29 8.94 15.10 5.27
CA ASN A 29 9.98 15.24 6.30
C ASN A 29 9.99 16.64 6.96
N LYS A 30 9.72 17.70 6.19
CA LYS A 30 9.60 19.06 6.73
C LYS A 30 8.35 19.25 7.60
N SER A 31 7.24 18.60 7.27
CA SER A 31 6.05 18.59 8.11
C SER A 31 6.21 17.68 9.34
N GLY A 32 7.16 16.74 9.33
CA GLY A 32 7.50 15.86 10.45
C GLY A 32 6.70 14.56 10.52
N SER A 33 5.57 14.46 9.82
CA SER A 33 4.83 13.20 9.59
C SER A 33 3.81 13.38 8.47
N ILE A 34 3.23 12.28 7.98
CA ILE A 34 2.08 12.31 7.06
C ILE A 34 0.90 13.02 7.71
N LYS A 35 0.61 12.75 8.98
CA LYS A 35 -0.48 13.40 9.72
C LYS A 35 -0.29 14.92 9.79
N ALA A 36 0.89 15.37 10.20
CA ALA A 36 1.21 16.80 10.25
C ALA A 36 1.13 17.46 8.87
N ALA A 37 1.54 16.76 7.80
CA ALA A 37 1.41 17.26 6.43
C ALA A 37 -0.05 17.40 5.98
N VAL A 38 -0.98 16.61 6.52
CA VAL A 38 -2.42 16.77 6.27
C VAL A 38 -2.99 17.94 7.07
N GLU A 39 -2.55 18.11 8.32
CA GLU A 39 -2.97 19.19 9.21
C GLU A 39 -2.49 20.57 8.76
N ASP A 40 -1.24 20.68 8.29
CA ASP A 40 -0.65 21.93 7.79
C ASP A 40 -1.06 22.28 6.33
N GLY A 41 -1.80 21.37 5.68
CA GLY A 41 -2.29 21.54 4.30
C GLY A 41 -1.25 21.25 3.21
N THR A 42 -0.09 20.69 3.51
CA THR A 42 0.91 20.24 2.54
C THR A 42 0.39 19.08 1.69
N LEU A 43 -0.30 18.12 2.32
CA LEU A 43 -0.96 16.98 1.69
C LEU A 43 -2.48 17.21 1.71
N LYS A 44 -3.10 17.33 0.53
CA LYS A 44 -4.51 17.76 0.39
C LYS A 44 -5.46 16.70 -0.17
N SER A 45 -4.96 15.55 -0.60
CA SER A 45 -5.75 14.50 -1.25
C SER A 45 -4.94 13.21 -1.42
N GLY A 46 -5.62 12.09 -1.63
CA GLY A 46 -5.01 10.79 -1.94
C GLY A 46 -5.08 9.81 -0.78
N ILE A 47 -4.54 8.61 -0.96
CA ILE A 47 -4.73 7.49 -0.01
C ILE A 47 -4.32 7.88 1.42
N MET A 48 -3.10 8.38 1.61
CA MET A 48 -2.62 8.74 2.95
C MET A 48 -3.39 9.92 3.56
N TYR A 49 -3.91 10.84 2.75
CA TYR A 49 -4.78 11.92 3.21
C TYR A 49 -6.10 11.37 3.75
N GLU A 50 -6.74 10.47 2.99
CA GLU A 50 -7.99 9.84 3.41
C GLU A 50 -7.81 8.97 4.65
N CYS A 51 -6.67 8.27 4.78
CA CYS A 51 -6.38 7.51 6.00
C CYS A 51 -6.32 8.42 7.23
N VAL A 52 -5.62 9.56 7.15
CA VAL A 52 -5.54 10.51 8.27
C VAL A 52 -6.90 11.15 8.55
N LYS A 53 -7.66 11.53 7.52
CA LYS A 53 -8.96 12.21 7.71
C LYS A 53 -10.06 11.33 8.28
N ASN A 54 -9.99 10.02 8.04
CA ASN A 54 -10.99 9.04 8.48
C ASN A 54 -10.45 8.15 9.61
N ASP A 55 -9.35 8.54 10.26
CA ASP A 55 -8.70 7.79 11.35
C ASP A 55 -8.45 6.30 11.02
N VAL A 56 -8.11 6.02 9.76
CA VAL A 56 -7.77 4.66 9.31
C VAL A 56 -6.30 4.39 9.64
N PRO A 57 -6.01 3.38 10.49
CA PRO A 57 -4.65 3.03 10.84
C PRO A 57 -3.89 2.49 9.63
N PHE A 58 -2.61 2.82 9.55
CA PHE A 58 -1.71 2.29 8.53
C PHE A 58 -0.37 1.90 9.14
N VAL A 59 0.30 0.93 8.52
CA VAL A 59 1.63 0.46 8.91
C VAL A 59 2.53 0.55 7.68
N LEU A 60 3.57 1.39 7.75
CA LEU A 60 4.58 1.50 6.70
C LEU A 60 5.83 0.75 7.14
N ALA A 61 5.96 -0.51 6.71
CA ALA A 61 7.13 -1.33 7.01
C ALA A 61 8.30 -0.95 6.08
N GLY A 62 9.44 -0.62 6.68
CA GLY A 62 10.63 -0.21 5.93
C GLY A 62 11.29 -1.34 5.16
N SER A 63 12.01 -0.98 4.11
CA SER A 63 12.78 -1.88 3.26
C SER A 63 14.19 -1.34 2.99
N ILE A 64 15.11 -2.24 2.67
CA ILE A 64 16.49 -1.89 2.26
C ILE A 64 16.55 -1.05 0.96
N ARG A 65 15.41 -0.81 0.32
CA ARG A 65 15.28 -0.06 -0.93
C ARG A 65 14.71 1.35 -0.73
N ASP A 66 14.38 1.72 0.49
CA ASP A 66 13.65 2.97 0.75
C ASP A 66 14.52 4.19 0.47
N ASP A 67 13.95 5.16 -0.25
CA ASP A 67 14.48 6.51 -0.38
C ASP A 67 13.99 7.36 0.80
N GLY A 68 14.89 7.99 1.55
CA GLY A 68 14.52 8.79 2.73
C GLY A 68 14.80 8.03 4.04
N PRO A 69 13.83 7.34 4.68
CA PRO A 69 12.40 7.18 4.37
C PRO A 69 11.52 8.35 4.88
N LEU A 70 10.19 8.22 4.80
CA LEU A 70 9.26 9.12 5.50
C LEU A 70 9.34 8.90 7.03
N PRO A 71 8.97 9.88 7.88
CA PRO A 71 9.08 9.76 9.32
C PRO A 71 8.16 8.66 9.91
N ASP A 72 7.04 8.38 9.23
CA ASP A 72 6.05 7.38 9.61
C ASP A 72 6.48 5.93 9.28
N VAL A 73 7.63 5.73 8.62
CA VAL A 73 8.14 4.39 8.25
C VAL A 73 8.82 3.73 9.45
N ILE A 74 8.40 2.50 9.75
CA ILE A 74 8.99 1.65 10.78
C ILE A 74 10.14 0.87 10.15
N THR A 75 11.38 1.30 10.41
CA THR A 75 12.59 0.70 9.83
C THR A 75 12.97 -0.63 10.48
N ASP A 76 12.58 -0.85 11.74
CA ASP A 76 12.76 -2.13 12.41
C ASP A 76 11.73 -3.16 11.88
N THR A 77 12.24 -4.21 11.21
CA THR A 77 11.39 -5.24 10.60
C THR A 77 10.63 -6.08 11.65
N VAL A 78 11.18 -6.25 12.86
CA VAL A 78 10.52 -7.00 13.93
C VAL A 78 9.40 -6.15 14.54
N GLU A 79 9.63 -4.86 14.74
CA GLU A 79 8.60 -3.93 15.21
C GLU A 79 7.45 -3.79 14.21
N SER A 80 7.76 -3.57 12.94
CA SER A 80 6.75 -3.50 11.88
C SER A 80 5.94 -4.79 11.79
N GLN A 81 6.58 -5.97 11.86
CA GLN A 81 5.86 -7.24 11.87
C GLN A 81 4.92 -7.39 13.08
N LYS A 82 5.33 -6.97 14.28
CA LYS A 82 4.47 -7.00 15.47
C LYS A 82 3.22 -6.15 15.27
N LEU A 83 3.39 -4.94 14.74
CA LEU A 83 2.26 -4.04 14.48
C LEU A 83 1.37 -4.53 13.34
N MET A 84 1.94 -5.05 12.25
CA MET A 84 1.19 -5.73 11.19
C MET A 84 0.37 -6.90 11.75
N ARG A 85 0.96 -7.72 12.63
CA ARG A 85 0.27 -8.86 13.24
C ARG A 85 -0.92 -8.40 14.06
N HIS A 86 -0.77 -7.34 14.86
CA HIS A 86 -1.85 -6.79 15.68
C HIS A 86 -3.10 -6.51 14.83
N TYR A 87 -2.95 -5.70 13.77
CA TYR A 87 -4.08 -5.40 12.87
C TYR A 87 -4.57 -6.62 12.08
N ALA A 88 -3.67 -7.52 11.66
CA ALA A 88 -4.04 -8.73 10.93
C ALA A 88 -4.93 -9.69 11.74
N GLN A 89 -4.92 -9.60 13.08
CA GLN A 89 -5.82 -10.41 13.92
C GLN A 89 -7.25 -9.86 13.99
N GLU A 90 -7.47 -8.59 13.63
CA GLU A 90 -8.73 -7.86 13.84
C GLU A 90 -9.62 -7.81 12.60
N VAL A 91 -9.14 -8.29 11.46
CA VAL A 91 -9.85 -8.24 10.19
C VAL A 91 -10.57 -9.54 9.84
N ASP A 92 -11.70 -9.44 9.15
CA ASP A 92 -12.42 -10.59 8.57
C ASP A 92 -12.05 -10.85 7.11
N MET A 93 -11.47 -9.84 6.45
CA MET A 93 -11.04 -9.91 5.05
C MET A 93 -9.77 -9.08 4.82
N VAL A 94 -8.93 -9.53 3.90
CA VAL A 94 -7.79 -8.78 3.38
C VAL A 94 -7.82 -8.74 1.85
N ILE A 95 -7.45 -7.59 1.28
CA ILE A 95 -7.20 -7.44 -0.16
C ILE A 95 -5.73 -7.09 -0.35
N MET A 96 -4.98 -8.01 -0.95
CA MET A 96 -3.55 -7.92 -1.23
C MET A 96 -3.34 -7.42 -2.65
N ILE A 97 -2.79 -6.21 -2.81
CA ILE A 97 -2.78 -5.48 -4.07
C ILE A 97 -1.34 -5.32 -4.60
N SER A 98 -0.96 -6.10 -5.61
CA SER A 98 0.25 -5.95 -6.44
C SER A 98 1.57 -5.79 -5.66
N THR A 99 1.73 -6.52 -4.55
CA THR A 99 2.94 -6.45 -3.72
C THR A 99 3.32 -7.82 -3.15
N MET A 100 4.21 -8.54 -3.82
CA MET A 100 4.59 -9.89 -3.40
C MET A 100 5.11 -9.95 -1.95
N LEU A 101 6.02 -9.05 -1.56
CA LEU A 101 6.66 -9.09 -0.24
C LEU A 101 5.65 -8.86 0.88
N HIS A 102 4.88 -7.77 0.81
CA HIS A 102 3.91 -7.44 1.86
C HIS A 102 2.73 -8.41 1.88
N SER A 103 2.30 -8.91 0.71
CA SER A 103 1.22 -9.91 0.64
C SER A 103 1.63 -11.21 1.32
N ILE A 104 2.83 -11.72 1.06
CA ILE A 104 3.35 -12.94 1.71
C ILE A 104 3.56 -12.71 3.20
N ALA A 105 4.14 -11.58 3.59
CA ALA A 105 4.33 -11.25 5.00
C ALA A 105 3.00 -11.21 5.75
N THR A 106 2.00 -10.52 5.19
CA THR A 106 0.65 -10.43 5.77
C THR A 106 -0.02 -11.80 5.81
N GLY A 107 0.07 -12.58 4.73
CA GLY A 107 -0.45 -13.95 4.65
C GLY A 107 0.03 -14.85 5.79
N ASN A 108 1.30 -14.76 6.17
CA ASN A 108 1.86 -15.54 7.29
C ASN A 108 1.36 -15.10 8.68
N LEU A 109 0.78 -13.90 8.79
CA LEU A 109 0.28 -13.34 10.04
C LEU A 109 -1.23 -13.54 10.21
N LEU A 110 -1.93 -13.90 9.12
CA LEU A 110 -3.38 -14.00 9.11
C LEU A 110 -3.86 -15.33 9.71
N PRO A 111 -4.91 -15.28 10.56
CA PRO A 111 -5.66 -16.47 10.94
C PRO A 111 -6.35 -17.13 9.74
N SER A 112 -6.54 -18.44 9.78
CA SER A 112 -7.17 -19.21 8.68
C SER A 112 -8.61 -18.82 8.36
N ARG A 113 -9.31 -18.16 9.29
CA ARG A 113 -10.69 -17.67 9.10
C ARG A 113 -10.79 -16.45 8.19
N VAL A 114 -9.67 -15.74 7.95
CA VAL A 114 -9.69 -14.47 7.22
C VAL A 114 -9.78 -14.71 5.73
N LYS A 115 -10.82 -14.14 5.09
CA LYS A 115 -10.99 -14.21 3.65
C LYS A 115 -9.89 -13.39 2.98
N SER A 116 -9.18 -14.00 2.04
CA SER A 116 -8.02 -13.37 1.43
C SER A 116 -8.23 -13.23 -0.07
N ILE A 117 -8.03 -12.03 -0.61
CA ILE A 117 -8.05 -11.78 -2.06
C ILE A 117 -6.66 -11.30 -2.46
N CYS A 118 -6.03 -11.97 -3.43
CA CYS A 118 -4.75 -11.54 -4.00
C CYS A 118 -4.93 -11.11 -5.44
N VAL A 119 -4.58 -9.87 -5.74
CA VAL A 119 -4.63 -9.27 -7.07
C VAL A 119 -3.23 -8.88 -7.49
N ASP A 120 -2.68 -9.57 -8.49
CA ASP A 120 -1.34 -9.29 -9.02
C ASP A 120 -1.29 -9.64 -10.50
N ILE A 121 -0.55 -8.88 -11.30
CA ILE A 121 -0.39 -9.19 -12.74
C ILE A 121 0.51 -10.41 -12.95
N ASN A 122 1.38 -10.72 -11.99
CA ASN A 122 2.29 -11.84 -12.04
C ASN A 122 1.63 -13.09 -11.41
N PRO A 123 1.34 -14.13 -12.21
CA PRO A 123 0.70 -15.35 -11.69
C PRO A 123 1.54 -16.04 -10.62
N SER A 124 2.86 -15.93 -10.66
CA SER A 124 3.73 -16.57 -9.66
C SER A 124 3.56 -15.98 -8.25
N THR A 125 3.21 -14.70 -8.13
CA THR A 125 2.87 -14.08 -6.83
C THR A 125 1.59 -14.71 -6.28
N VAL A 126 0.57 -14.84 -7.13
CA VAL A 126 -0.73 -15.41 -6.76
C VAL A 126 -0.58 -16.88 -6.35
N THR A 127 0.14 -17.68 -7.12
CA THR A 127 0.40 -19.10 -6.80
C THR A 127 1.10 -19.26 -5.46
N LYS A 128 2.15 -18.46 -5.18
CA LYS A 128 2.87 -18.54 -3.90
C LYS A 128 2.01 -18.22 -2.69
N LEU A 129 0.97 -17.40 -2.85
CA LEU A 129 0.02 -17.10 -1.78
C LEU A 129 -1.04 -18.20 -1.63
N ALA A 130 -1.51 -18.76 -2.74
CA ALA A 130 -2.44 -19.90 -2.73
C ALA A 130 -1.81 -21.15 -2.09
N ASP A 131 -0.52 -21.40 -2.31
CA ASP A 131 0.18 -22.58 -1.80
C ASP A 131 0.43 -22.55 -0.28
N ARG A 132 0.27 -21.41 0.39
CA ARG A 132 0.58 -21.24 1.82
C ARG A 132 -0.53 -21.67 2.78
N GLY A 133 -1.46 -22.51 2.33
CA GLY A 133 -2.39 -23.23 3.21
C GLY A 133 -3.50 -22.39 3.83
N SER A 134 -3.61 -21.10 3.48
CA SER A 134 -4.83 -20.32 3.71
C SER A 134 -5.90 -20.85 2.75
N ALA A 135 -6.76 -21.74 3.24
CA ALA A 135 -7.80 -22.44 2.48
C ALA A 135 -8.87 -21.53 1.83
N GLN A 136 -8.64 -20.21 1.75
CA GLN A 136 -9.58 -19.19 1.28
C GLN A 136 -8.89 -18.01 0.57
N VAL A 137 -7.76 -18.22 -0.13
CA VAL A 137 -7.19 -17.17 -1.01
C VAL A 137 -7.85 -17.22 -2.39
N VAL A 138 -8.61 -16.18 -2.74
CA VAL A 138 -9.06 -15.93 -4.11
C VAL A 138 -7.95 -15.21 -4.86
N GLY A 139 -7.35 -15.88 -5.84
CA GLY A 139 -6.32 -15.31 -6.69
C GLY A 139 -6.90 -14.70 -7.98
N ILE A 140 -6.56 -13.45 -8.27
CA ILE A 140 -6.97 -12.74 -9.48
C ILE A 140 -5.71 -12.25 -10.20
N VAL A 141 -5.41 -12.87 -11.34
CA VAL A 141 -4.27 -12.48 -12.18
C VAL A 141 -4.71 -11.39 -13.16
N THR A 142 -4.45 -10.12 -12.83
CA THR A 142 -4.89 -8.97 -13.65
C THR A 142 -4.08 -7.71 -13.35
N ASP A 143 -4.24 -6.68 -14.18
CA ASP A 143 -3.71 -5.34 -13.92
C ASP A 143 -4.51 -4.65 -12.80
N VAL A 144 -3.81 -4.19 -11.77
CA VAL A 144 -4.40 -3.48 -10.63
C VAL A 144 -5.02 -2.13 -11.03
N GLY A 145 -4.42 -1.45 -12.01
CA GLY A 145 -4.87 -0.15 -12.50
C GLY A 145 -6.25 -0.24 -13.18
N ALA A 146 -6.54 -1.36 -13.83
CA ALA A 146 -7.85 -1.69 -14.39
C ALA A 146 -8.81 -2.30 -13.35
N PHE A 147 -8.30 -3.11 -12.42
CA PHE A 147 -9.12 -3.79 -11.41
C PHE A 147 -9.80 -2.82 -10.43
N LEU A 148 -9.05 -1.86 -9.86
CA LEU A 148 -9.57 -0.98 -8.82
C LEU A 148 -10.72 -0.08 -9.29
N PRO A 149 -10.69 0.54 -10.49
CA PRO A 149 -11.83 1.30 -11.01
C PRO A 149 -13.08 0.44 -11.21
N VAL A 150 -12.93 -0.80 -11.70
CA VAL A 150 -14.05 -1.73 -11.88
C VAL A 150 -14.66 -2.10 -10.53
N LEU A 151 -13.82 -2.44 -9.54
CA LEU A 151 -14.28 -2.73 -8.19
C LEU A 151 -14.99 -1.52 -7.57
N TYR A 152 -14.44 -0.32 -7.72
CA TYR A 152 -15.04 0.91 -7.22
C TYR A 152 -16.42 1.19 -7.81
N ASN A 153 -16.61 0.95 -9.11
CA ASN A 153 -17.92 1.12 -9.75
C ASN A 153 -18.92 0.06 -9.26
N ALA A 154 -18.49 -1.20 -9.13
CA ALA A 154 -19.34 -2.27 -8.61
C ALA A 154 -19.76 -2.07 -7.15
N LEU A 155 -18.98 -1.34 -6.34
CA LEU A 155 -19.33 -1.00 -4.95
C LEU A 155 -20.31 0.18 -4.84
N LYS A 156 -20.53 0.94 -5.93
CA LYS A 156 -21.48 2.06 -5.96
C LYS A 156 -22.89 1.64 -6.40
N GLU A 157 -23.00 0.50 -7.07
CA GLU A 157 -24.27 -0.13 -7.45
C GLU A 157 -24.96 -0.72 -6.21
#